data_AF-A0A1E5VT24-F1
#
_entry.id   AF-A0A1E5VT24-F1
#
_cell.length_a   1.000
_cell.length_b   1.000
_cell.length_c   1.000
_cell.angle_alpha   90.00
_cell.angle_beta   90.00
_cell.angle_gamma   90.00
#
_symmetry.space_group_name_H-M   'P 1'
#
loop_
_entity.id
_entity.type
_entity.pdbx_description
1 polymer ?
#
loop_
_entity_poly.entity_id
_entity_poly.type
_entity_poly.pdbx_seq_one_letter_code
_entity_poly.pdbx_strand_id
1 'polypeptide(L)'
;MSSGRRGRISDDEINELISKLQALLPESSRRRNANRSSASKLLKETCSYIKSLHREVDDLSERLSGLMSTMDNDSPQAEIIRSLLR
;
A
#
# COMPACT_ATOMS: atom_id res chain seq x y z
N MET A 1 -28.63 31.65 -11.76
CA MET A 1 -28.82 30.67 -10.66
C MET A 1 -28.26 29.32 -11.10
N SER A 2 -26.95 29.11 -10.98
CA SER A 2 -26.35 27.82 -11.29
C SER A 2 -26.32 26.99 -10.01
N SER A 3 -27.34 26.15 -9.84
CA SER A 3 -27.36 25.14 -8.79
C SER A 3 -26.20 24.19 -9.05
N GLY A 4 -25.14 24.30 -8.26
CA GLY A 4 -24.00 23.42 -8.32
C GLY A 4 -24.48 21.99 -8.14
N ARG A 5 -24.39 21.18 -9.20
CA ARG A 5 -24.47 19.72 -9.11
C ARG A 5 -23.36 19.31 -8.14
N ARG A 6 -23.68 19.17 -6.86
CA ARG A 6 -22.97 18.26 -5.99
C ARG A 6 -23.17 16.89 -6.63
N GLY A 7 -22.21 16.49 -7.45
CA GLY A 7 -22.19 15.22 -8.15
C GLY A 7 -22.44 14.13 -7.11
N ARG A 8 -23.62 13.53 -7.17
CA ARG A 8 -24.00 12.47 -6.26
C ARG A 8 -23.20 11.26 -6.72
N ILE A 9 -22.27 10.81 -5.88
CA ILE A 9 -21.46 9.61 -6.15
C ILE A 9 -22.43 8.49 -6.52
N SER A 10 -22.21 7.87 -7.68
CA SER A 10 -23.04 6.78 -8.19
C SER A 10 -22.64 5.44 -7.57
N ASP A 11 -23.57 4.49 -7.56
CA ASP A 11 -23.30 3.13 -7.07
C ASP A 11 -22.24 2.42 -7.94
N ASP A 12 -22.16 2.76 -9.23
CA ASP A 12 -21.14 2.24 -10.15
C ASP A 12 -19.74 2.71 -9.75
N GLU A 13 -19.56 4.00 -9.43
CA GLU A 13 -18.29 4.53 -8.93
C GLU A 13 -17.87 3.87 -7.61
N ILE A 14 -18.84 3.57 -6.73
CA ILE A 14 -18.60 2.85 -5.47
C ILE A 14 -18.15 1.40 -5.74
N ASN A 15 -18.81 0.70 -6.65
CA ASN A 15 -18.48 -0.68 -7.02
C ASN A 15 -17.11 -0.78 -7.71
N GLU A 16 -16.77 0.19 -8.57
CA GLU A 16 -15.46 0.28 -9.20
C GLU A 16 -14.35 0.47 -8.16
N LEU A 17 -14.57 1.38 -7.20
CA LEU A 17 -13.64 1.60 -6.10
C LEU A 17 -13.44 0.33 -5.26
N ILE A 18 -14.52 -0.36 -4.90
CA ILE A 18 -14.48 -1.64 -4.17
C ILE A 18 -13.64 -2.68 -4.93
N SER A 19 -13.87 -2.81 -6.24
CA SER A 19 -13.14 -3.77 -7.08
C SER A 19 -11.64 -3.46 -7.12
N LYS A 20 -11.27 -2.17 -7.24
CA LYS A 20 -9.87 -1.71 -7.18
C LYS A 20 -9.23 -1.99 -5.83
N LEU A 21 -9.92 -1.70 -4.72
CA LEU A 21 -9.40 -1.95 -3.37
C LEU A 21 -9.20 -3.45 -3.11
N GLN A 22 -10.13 -4.31 -3.54
CA GLN A 22 -9.96 -5.76 -3.45
C GLN A 22 -8.73 -6.26 -4.22
N ALA A 23 -8.46 -5.68 -5.39
CA ALA A 23 -7.31 -6.04 -6.23
C ALA A 23 -5.96 -5.58 -5.66
N LEU A 24 -5.94 -4.65 -4.70
CA LEU A 24 -4.73 -4.20 -4.00
C LEU A 24 -4.44 -4.99 -2.73
N LEU A 25 -5.43 -5.72 -2.19
CA LEU A 25 -5.24 -6.51 -0.98
C LEU A 25 -4.45 -7.80 -1.24
N PRO A 26 -3.75 -8.32 -0.21
CA PRO A 26 -3.09 -9.63 -0.27
C PRO A 26 -4.06 -10.74 -0.66
N GLU A 27 -3.55 -11.77 -1.36
CA GLU A 27 -4.35 -12.92 -1.83
C GLU A 27 -5.18 -13.58 -0.71
N SER A 28 -4.63 -13.69 0.50
CA SER A 28 -5.34 -14.22 1.67
C SER A 28 -6.55 -13.35 2.08
N SER A 29 -6.44 -12.03 1.97
CA SER A 29 -7.53 -11.09 2.24
C SER A 29 -8.52 -11.04 1.07
N ARG A 30 -8.04 -11.16 -0.17
CA ARG A 30 -8.88 -11.24 -1.37
C ARG A 30 -9.82 -12.45 -1.34
N ARG A 31 -9.30 -13.62 -0.97
CA ARG A 31 -10.12 -14.84 -0.78
C ARG A 31 -11.19 -14.68 0.30
N ARG A 32 -10.88 -13.98 1.39
CA ARG A 32 -11.86 -13.67 2.45
C ARG A 32 -12.92 -12.66 2.01
N ASN A 33 -12.56 -11.75 1.12
CA ASN A 33 -13.44 -10.70 0.59
C ASN A 33 -14.24 -11.10 -0.65
N ALA A 34 -13.88 -12.22 -1.29
CA ALA A 34 -14.71 -12.85 -2.32
C ALA A 34 -16.12 -13.21 -1.79
N ASN A 35 -16.26 -13.35 -0.47
CA ASN A 35 -17.53 -13.60 0.20
C ASN A 35 -18.11 -12.31 0.78
N ARG A 36 -18.95 -11.59 0.02
CA ARG A 36 -19.86 -10.48 0.43
C ARG A 36 -19.42 -9.67 1.68
N SER A 37 -18.17 -9.21 1.74
CA SER A 37 -17.76 -8.32 2.82
C SER A 37 -18.33 -6.92 2.57
N SER A 38 -18.75 -6.24 3.64
CA SER A 38 -19.25 -4.88 3.53
C SER A 38 -18.16 -3.93 3.03
N ALA A 39 -18.53 -2.88 2.32
CA ALA A 39 -17.60 -1.83 1.87
C ALA A 39 -16.78 -1.26 3.05
N SER A 40 -17.41 -1.09 4.22
CA SER A 40 -16.73 -0.62 5.44
C SER A 40 -15.64 -1.57 5.93
N LYS A 41 -15.85 -2.89 5.84
CA LYS A 41 -14.86 -3.90 6.21
C LYS A 41 -13.69 -3.89 5.24
N LEU A 42 -13.98 -3.84 3.94
CA LEU A 42 -12.96 -3.78 2.89
C LEU A 42 -12.07 -2.53 3.03
N LEU A 43 -12.69 -1.36 3.28
CA LEU A 43 -11.96 -0.12 3.52
C LEU A 43 -11.06 -0.24 4.77
N LYS A 44 -11.58 -0.80 5.86
CA LYS A 44 -10.79 -1.03 7.07
C LYS A 44 -9.60 -1.96 6.83
N GLU A 45 -9.80 -3.06 6.11
CA GLU A 45 -8.73 -3.98 5.75
C GLU A 45 -7.68 -3.31 4.86
N THR A 46 -8.12 -2.48 3.90
CA THR A 46 -7.21 -1.74 3.02
C THR A 46 -6.39 -0.72 3.81
N CYS A 47 -7.02 0.04 4.71
CA CYS A 47 -6.30 0.96 5.60
C CYS A 47 -5.31 0.22 6.52
N SER A 48 -5.69 -0.94 7.04
CA SER A 48 -4.78 -1.77 7.85
C SER A 48 -3.59 -2.29 7.03
N TYR A 49 -3.82 -2.67 5.77
CA TYR A 49 -2.77 -3.14 4.88
C TYR A 49 -1.80 -2.01 4.49
N ILE A 50 -2.32 -0.82 4.19
CA ILE A 50 -1.47 0.36 3.96
C ILE A 50 -0.58 0.63 5.17
N LYS A 51 -1.14 0.56 6.39
CA LYS A 51 -0.36 0.74 7.63
C LYS A 51 0.70 -0.35 7.82
N SER A 52 0.43 -1.60 7.44
CA SER A 52 1.44 -2.66 7.54
C SER A 52 2.55 -2.45 6.52
N LEU A 53 2.21 -2.08 5.28
CA LEU A 53 3.20 -1.75 4.25
C LEU A 53 4.12 -0.60 4.67
N HIS A 54 3.58 0.46 5.25
CA HIS A 54 4.42 1.56 5.76
C HIS A 54 5.40 1.08 6.83
N ARG A 55 4.94 0.26 7.78
CA ARG A 55 5.82 -0.32 8.81
C ARG A 55 6.89 -1.24 8.20
N GLU A 56 6.52 -2.09 7.26
CA GLU A 56 7.46 -2.97 6.58
C GLU A 56 8.52 -2.17 5.83
N VAL A 57 8.15 -1.05 5.18
CA VAL A 57 9.09 -0.13 4.53
C VAL A 57 10.00 0.55 5.55
N ASP A 58 9.46 1.04 6.65
CA ASP A 58 10.25 1.68 7.73
C ASP A 58 11.25 0.69 8.34
N ASP A 59 10.80 -0.52 8.69
CA ASP A 59 11.62 -1.59 9.25
C ASP A 59 12.74 -2.03 8.28
N LEU A 60 12.42 -2.19 6.99
CA LEU A 60 13.42 -2.50 5.96
C LEU A 60 14.44 -1.37 5.80
N SER A 61 13.98 -0.12 5.85
CA SER A 61 14.82 1.06 5.71
C SER A 61 15.79 1.20 6.89
N GLU A 62 15.32 0.96 8.12
CA GLU A 62 16.17 0.94 9.31
C GLU A 62 17.21 -0.19 9.23
N ARG A 63 16.78 -1.41 8.89
CA ARG A 63 17.68 -2.56 8.77
C ARG A 63 18.74 -2.35 7.69
N LEU A 64 18.35 -1.78 6.54
CA LEU A 64 19.29 -1.44 5.46
C LEU A 64 20.29 -0.37 5.92
N SER A 65 19.81 0.67 6.58
CA SER A 65 20.66 1.74 7.13
C SER A 65 21.66 1.19 8.15
N GLY A 66 21.24 0.26 9.00
CA GLY A 66 22.11 -0.46 9.94
C GLY A 66 23.19 -1.28 9.23
N LEU A 67 22.81 -2.07 8.23
CA LEU A 67 23.76 -2.85 7.42
C LEU A 67 24.77 -1.96 6.71
N MET A 68 24.34 -0.84 6.13
CA MET A 68 25.22 0.13 5.47
C MET A 68 26.17 0.81 6.46
N SER A 69 25.72 1.08 7.70
CA SER A 69 26.57 1.70 8.73
C SER A 69 27.72 0.80 9.18
N THR A 70 27.54 -0.52 9.10
CA THR A 70 28.59 -1.51 9.42
C THR A 70 29.48 -1.88 8.23
N MET A 71 29.08 -1.50 7.01
CA MET A 71 29.78 -1.83 5.78
C MET A 71 30.89 -0.81 5.51
N ASP A 72 32.01 -1.27 4.95
CA ASP A 72 33.02 -0.35 4.42
C ASP A 72 32.41 0.44 3.25
N ASN A 73 32.38 1.76 3.42
CA ASN A 73 31.75 2.68 2.49
C ASN A 73 32.45 2.72 1.12
N ASP A 74 33.70 2.28 1.05
CA ASP A 74 34.49 2.23 -0.18
C ASP A 74 34.48 0.83 -0.83
N SER A 75 33.71 -0.11 -0.26
CA SER A 75 33.58 -1.45 -0.82
C SER A 75 32.72 -1.46 -2.10
N PRO A 76 33.02 -2.35 -3.08
CA PRO A 76 32.19 -2.53 -4.27
C PRO A 76 30.72 -2.87 -3.96
N GLN A 77 30.46 -3.54 -2.83
CA GLN A 77 29.13 -3.89 -2.35
C GLN A 77 28.34 -2.63 -1.94
N ALA A 78 28.99 -1.67 -1.26
CA ALA A 78 28.37 -0.41 -0.90
C ALA A 78 28.03 0.42 -2.16
N GLU A 79 28.89 0.39 -3.17
CA GLU A 79 28.65 1.07 -4.45
C GLU A 79 27.44 0.49 -5.20
N ILE A 80 27.32 -0.85 -5.26
CA ILE A 80 26.15 -1.53 -5.83
C ILE A 80 24.88 -1.10 -5.11
N ILE A 81 24.85 -1.14 -3.77
CA ILE A 81 23.66 -0.77 -2.99
C ILE A 81 23.27 0.70 -3.24
N ARG A 82 24.23 1.64 -3.25
CA ARG A 82 23.97 3.05 -3.57
C ARG A 82 23.40 3.22 -4.98
N SER A 83 23.84 2.42 -5.94
CA SER A 83 23.30 2.48 -7.31
C SER A 83 21.85 2.01 -7.41
N LEU A 84 21.44 1.06 -6.57
CA LEU A 84 20.06 0.54 -6.52
C LEU A 84 19.09 1.48 -5.81
N LEU A 85 19.60 2.35 -4.94
CA LEU A 85 18.81 3.34 -4.19
C LEU A 85 18.71 4.72 -4.89
N ARG A 86 19.32 4.85 -6.07
CA ARG A 86 19.40 6.12 -6.81
C ARG A 86 18.21 6.36 -7.72
#